data_AF-Q9BJI1-F1
#
_entry.id   AF-Q9BJI1-F1
#
_cell.length_a   1.000
_cell.length_b   1.000
_cell.length_c   1.000
_cell.angle_alpha   90.00
_cell.angle_beta   90.00
_cell.angle_gamma   90.00
#
_symmetry.space_group_name_H-M   'P 1'
#
loop_
_entity.id
_entity.type
_entity.pdbx_description
1 polymer ?
#
loop_
_entity_poly.entity_id
_entity_poly.type
_entity_poly.pdbx_seq_one_letter_code
_entity_poly.pdbx_strand_id
1 'polypeptide(L)' 'RLHLCDKNIQQIKTENITTHNLLADVCKAAKYEGESIKHYSEKYDEQYPSVSTFTMCTML' A
#
# COMPACT_ATOMS: atom_id res chain seq x y z
N ARG A 1 4.29 -6.58 -11.36
CA ARG A 1 3.19 -6.03 -10.55
C ARG A 1 1.96 -6.89 -10.78
N LEU A 2 1.65 -7.87 -9.92
CA LEU A 2 0.60 -8.87 -10.19
C LEU A 2 -0.47 -9.00 -9.09
N HIS A 3 -0.27 -8.41 -7.91
CA HIS A 3 -1.21 -8.49 -6.80
C HIS A 3 -1.29 -7.14 -6.07
N LEU A 4 -2.39 -6.42 -6.29
CA LEU A 4 -2.79 -5.25 -5.51
C LEU A 4 -3.63 -5.76 -4.32
N CYS A 5 -3.45 -5.23 -3.10
CA CYS A 5 -4.25 -5.55 -1.92
C CYS A 5 -5.58 -4.77 -1.93
N ASP A 6 -6.36 -4.95 -2.98
CA ASP A 6 -7.67 -4.33 -3.18
C ASP A 6 -8.84 -5.24 -2.80
N LYS A 7 -8.58 -6.46 -2.30
CA LYS A 7 -9.61 -7.43 -1.92
C LYS A 7 -10.69 -6.84 -1.00
N ASN A 8 -10.29 -6.02 -0.04
CA ASN A 8 -11.23 -5.33 0.87
C ASN A 8 -12.19 -4.42 0.09
N ILE A 9 -11.71 -3.75 -0.96
CA ILE A 9 -12.47 -2.83 -1.81
C ILE A 9 -13.38 -3.61 -2.77
N GLN A 10 -12.89 -4.73 -3.33
CA GLN A 10 -13.67 -5.60 -4.23
C GLN A 10 -14.85 -6.27 -3.52
N GLN A 11 -14.80 -6.42 -2.19
CA GLN A 11 -15.85 -7.08 -1.40
C GLN A 11 -16.87 -6.11 -0.80
N ILE A 12 -16.74 -4.80 -1.03
CA ILE A 12 -17.70 -3.81 -0.53
C ILE A 12 -19.03 -4.00 -1.27
N LYS A 13 -20.11 -4.21 -0.51
CA LYS A 13 -21.45 -4.22 -1.08
C LYS A 13 -21.92 -2.80 -1.36
N THR A 14 -22.60 -2.58 -2.48
CA THR A 14 -23.01 -1.25 -2.95
C THR A 14 -23.83 -0.49 -1.91
N GLU A 15 -24.67 -1.18 -1.14
CA GLU A 15 -25.48 -0.62 -0.05
C GLU A 15 -24.66 -0.11 1.14
N ASN A 16 -23.40 -0.53 1.28
CA ASN A 16 -22.48 -0.12 2.35
C ASN A 16 -21.51 0.98 1.91
N ILE A 17 -21.57 1.42 0.65
CA ILE A 17 -20.75 2.52 0.12
C ILE A 17 -21.30 3.84 0.65
N THR A 18 -20.82 4.21 1.84
CA THR A 18 -20.90 5.59 2.35
C THR A 18 -19.50 6.20 2.27
N THR A 19 -19.40 7.54 2.24
CA THR A 19 -18.11 8.25 2.17
C THR A 19 -17.14 7.80 3.27
N HIS A 20 -17.65 7.53 4.48
CA HIS A 20 -16.84 7.11 5.61
C HIS A 20 -16.38 5.65 5.53
N ASN A 21 -17.26 4.74 5.10
CA ASN A 21 -16.90 3.33 4.95
C ASN A 21 -15.88 3.12 3.83
N LEU A 22 -16.10 3.78 2.68
CA LEU A 22 -15.18 3.71 1.55
C LEU A 22 -13.79 4.27 1.91
N LEU A 23 -13.74 5.39 2.62
CA LEU A 23 -12.47 5.96 3.08
C LEU A 23 -11.72 5.01 4.02
N ALA A 24 -12.43 4.37 4.95
CA ALA A 24 -11.84 3.40 5.86
C ALA A 24 -11.24 2.20 5.12
N ASP A 25 -11.96 1.65 4.13
CA ASP A 25 -11.48 0.52 3.33
C ASP A 25 -10.30 0.88 2.42
N VAL A 26 -10.32 2.08 1.83
CA VAL A 26 -9.20 2.62 1.05
C VAL A 26 -7.97 2.82 1.92
N CYS A 27 -8.10 3.44 3.10
CA CYS A 27 -6.98 3.62 4.03
C CYS A 27 -6.43 2.27 4.52
N LYS A 28 -7.31 1.29 4.77
CA LYS A 28 -6.91 -0.06 5.15
C LYS A 28 -6.14 -0.77 4.03
N ALA A 29 -6.61 -0.69 2.80
CA ALA A 29 -5.91 -1.22 1.63
C ALA A 29 -4.54 -0.56 1.44
N ALA A 30 -4.47 0.77 1.53
CA ALA A 30 -3.22 1.52 1.41
C ALA A 30 -2.20 1.16 2.49
N LYS A 31 -2.66 0.93 3.74
CA LYS A 31 -1.79 0.44 4.82
C LYS A 31 -1.19 -0.92 4.48
N TYR A 32 -2.01 -1.89 4.07
CA TYR A 32 -1.54 -3.24 3.75
C TYR A 32 -0.59 -3.25 2.54
N GLU A 33 -0.88 -2.46 1.51
CA GLU A 33 0.04 -2.24 0.39
C GLU A 33 1.37 -1.65 0.86
N GLY A 34 1.32 -0.61 1.71
CA GLY A 34 2.52 0.01 2.29
C GLY A 34 3.37 -0.98 3.09
N GLU A 35 2.73 -1.84 3.89
CA GLU A 35 3.42 -2.91 4.63
C GLU A 35 4.02 -3.97 3.70
N SER A 36 3.34 -4.33 2.61
CA SER A 36 3.83 -5.36 1.67
C SER A 36 5.06 -4.89 0.88
N ILE A 37 5.16 -3.59 0.59
CA ILE A 37 6.31 -2.99 -0.12
C ILE A 37 7.42 -2.52 0.83
N LYS A 38 7.15 -2.39 2.13
CA LYS A 38 8.14 -1.92 3.12
C LYS A 38 9.44 -2.74 3.08
N HIS A 39 9.33 -4.06 2.98
CA HIS A 39 10.50 -4.95 2.91
C HIS A 39 11.32 -4.79 1.64
N TYR A 40 10.73 -4.32 0.54
CA TYR A 40 11.50 -3.96 -0.64
C TYR A 40 12.33 -2.69 -0.40
N SER A 41 11.78 -1.73 0.34
CA SER A 41 12.52 -0.51 0.71
C SER A 41 13.72 -0.84 1.57
N GLU A 42 13.53 -1.67 2.61
CA GLU A 42 14.60 -2.09 3.52
C GLU A 42 15.76 -2.78 2.75
N LYS A 43 15.44 -3.70 1.83
CA LYS A 43 16.45 -4.35 0.98
C LYS A 43 17.17 -3.39 0.04
N TYR A 44 16.45 -2.41 -0.51
CA TYR A 44 17.03 -1.40 -1.38
C TYR A 44 17.99 -0.48 -0.62
N ASP A 45 17.61 -0.08 0.59
CA ASP A 45 18.43 0.74 1.49
C ASP A 45 19.73 0.00 1.90
N GLU A 46 19.63 -1.30 2.19
CA GLU A 46 20.79 -2.16 2.45
C GLU A 46 21.71 -2.30 1.22
N GLN A 47 21.15 -2.37 0.02
CA GLN A 47 21.91 -2.53 -1.22
C GLN A 47 22.54 -1.23 -1.72
N TYR A 48 21.95 -0.07 -1.40
CA TYR A 48 22.39 1.26 -1.84
C TYR A 48 22.51 2.26 -0.68
N PRO A 49 23.38 2.00 0.31
CA PRO A 49 23.46 2.79 1.55
C PRO A 49 23.88 4.25 1.33
N SER A 50 24.52 4.58 0.19
CA SER A 50 24.94 5.94 -0.17
C SER A 50 23.86 6.77 -0.89
N VAL A 51 22.81 6.13 -1.41
CA VAL A 51 21.70 6.77 -2.17
C VAL A 51 20.39 6.73 -1.36
N SER A 52 20.39 6.05 -0.21
CA SER A 52 19.26 5.85 0.72
C SER A 52 18.79 7.13 1.44
N THR A 53 19.29 8.32 1.08
CA THR A 53 18.74 9.60 1.56
C THR A 53 17.35 9.91 0.97
N PHE A 54 16.92 9.17 -0.06
CA PHE A 54 15.58 9.29 -0.64
C PHE A 54 14.66 8.21 -0.08
N THR A 55 13.66 8.61 0.72
CA THR A 55 12.51 7.75 1.05
C THR A 55 11.83 7.33 -0.27
N MET A 56 11.85 6.04 -0.60
CA MET A 56 11.30 5.52 -1.84
C MET A 56 9.77 5.63 -1.85
N CYS A 57 9.24 6.72 -2.40
CA CYS A 57 7.80 6.90 -2.63
C CYS A 57 7.28 6.25 -3.93
N THR A 58 8.16 5.66 -4.74
CA THR A 58 7.88 5.21 -6.13
C THR A 58 7.93 3.70 -6.35
N MET A 59 7.75 2.89 -5.30
CA MET A 59 7.54 1.45 -5.44
C MET A 59 6.04 1.13 -5.40
N LEU A 60 5.38 1.41 -6.52
CA LEU A 60 3.99 1.02 -6.75
C LEU A 60 3.93 0.07 -7.93
#